data_AF-A0A940SNA8-F1
#
_entry.id   AF-A0A940SNA8-F1
#
_cell.length_a   1.000
_cell.length_b   1.000
_cell.length_c   1.000
_cell.angle_alpha   90.00
_cell.angle_beta   90.00
_cell.angle_gamma   90.00
#
_symmetry.space_group_name_H-M   'P 1'
#
loop_
_entity.id
_entity.type
_entity.pdbx_description
1 polymer ?
#
loop_
_entity_poly.entity_id
_entity_poly.type
_entity_poly.pdbx_seq_one_letter_code
_entity_poly.pdbx_strand_id
1 'polypeptide(L)'
;NIREITLPDSVTEIGANAFFGLPVEKVQLSKNLQSIGVLALYGANLTEVQIPEGTKTIGESCFTNNPNLTKITVPDSVTYIGAQGLTRIRNGMRHSAKRAIFSFSATVFYTSISAAKRK
;
A
#
# COMPACT_ATOMS: atom_id res chain seq x y z
N ASN A 1 -15.64 8.68 -16.70
CA ASN A 1 -15.38 7.70 -15.63
C ASN A 1 -13.88 7.41 -15.65
N ILE A 2 -13.13 7.87 -14.64
CA ILE A 2 -11.65 7.76 -14.62
C ILE A 2 -11.30 6.47 -13.88
N ARG A 3 -10.68 5.51 -14.58
CA ARG A 3 -10.27 4.22 -14.01
C ARG A 3 -8.77 4.13 -13.74
N GLU A 4 -7.99 5.02 -14.34
CA GLU A 4 -6.54 5.04 -14.19
C GLU A 4 -6.05 6.46 -13.90
N ILE A 5 -5.05 6.57 -13.03
CA ILE A 5 -4.33 7.80 -12.75
C ILE A 5 -2.85 7.56 -13.00
N THR A 6 -2.19 8.48 -13.70
CA THR A 6 -0.74 8.50 -13.86
C THR A 6 -0.18 9.76 -13.25
N LEU A 7 0.69 9.60 -12.25
CA LEU A 7 1.37 10.72 -11.61
C LEU A 7 2.62 11.10 -12.40
N PRO A 8 2.86 12.39 -12.65
CA PRO A 8 4.10 12.82 -13.29
C PRO A 8 5.28 12.61 -12.34
N ASP A 9 6.46 12.40 -12.91
CA ASP A 9 7.70 12.15 -12.16
C ASP A 9 8.12 13.32 -11.24
N SER A 10 7.51 14.51 -11.39
CA SER A 10 7.71 15.64 -10.49
C SER A 10 7.04 15.46 -9.12
N VAL A 11 6.12 14.51 -8.98
CA VAL A 11 5.45 14.24 -7.70
C VAL A 11 6.39 13.47 -6.78
N THR A 12 6.71 14.08 -5.64
CA THR A 12 7.53 13.46 -4.59
C THR A 12 6.69 13.03 -3.38
N GLU A 13 5.46 13.51 -3.25
CA GLU A 13 4.57 13.22 -2.12
C GLU A 13 3.13 13.06 -2.59
N ILE A 14 2.43 12.08 -2.02
CA ILE A 14 0.98 11.97 -2.07
C ILE A 14 0.44 12.32 -0.69
N GLY A 15 -0.32 13.42 -0.60
CA GLY A 15 -0.88 13.89 0.66
C GLY A 15 -1.93 12.96 1.27
N ALA A 16 -2.30 13.24 2.52
CA ALA A 16 -3.37 12.50 3.20
C ALA A 16 -4.69 12.61 2.43
N ASN A 17 -5.41 11.49 2.31
CA ASN A 17 -6.70 11.37 1.60
C ASN A 17 -6.69 11.75 0.11
N ALA A 18 -5.52 11.92 -0.55
CA ALA A 18 -5.44 12.46 -1.92
C ALA A 18 -6.30 11.73 -2.97
N PHE A 19 -6.45 10.40 -2.82
CA PHE A 19 -7.28 9.56 -3.68
C PHE A 19 -8.34 8.78 -2.87
N PHE A 20 -8.75 9.31 -1.72
CA PHE A 20 -9.74 8.66 -0.85
C PHE A 20 -11.06 8.42 -1.60
N GLY A 21 -11.48 7.15 -1.65
CA GLY A 21 -12.76 6.73 -2.21
C GLY A 21 -12.90 6.94 -3.73
N LEU A 22 -11.82 7.25 -4.44
CA LEU A 22 -11.89 7.39 -5.89
C LEU A 22 -12.06 6.01 -6.55
N PRO A 23 -12.94 5.85 -7.55
CA PRO A 23 -13.18 4.56 -8.19
C PRO A 23 -12.09 4.20 -9.23
N VAL A 24 -10.81 4.13 -8.81
CA VAL A 24 -9.65 3.94 -9.68
C VAL A 24 -9.05 2.53 -9.58
N GLU A 25 -9.05 1.81 -10.69
CA GLU A 25 -8.54 0.43 -10.73
C GLU A 25 -7.00 0.38 -10.69
N LYS A 26 -6.34 1.45 -11.18
CA LYS A 26 -4.89 1.55 -11.30
C LYS A 26 -4.36 2.96 -11.03
N VAL A 27 -3.27 3.03 -10.26
CA VAL A 27 -2.51 4.27 -10.06
C VAL A 27 -1.05 4.00 -10.40
N GLN A 28 -0.54 4.68 -11.42
CA GLN A 28 0.88 4.70 -11.75
C GLN A 28 1.55 5.79 -10.91
N LEU A 29 2.29 5.35 -9.90
CA LEU A 29 2.99 6.23 -8.97
C LEU A 29 4.25 6.82 -9.64
N SER A 30 4.60 8.05 -9.24
CA SER A 30 5.81 8.72 -9.68
C SER A 30 7.06 7.92 -9.30
N LYS A 31 8.04 7.80 -10.19
CA LYS A 31 9.30 7.12 -9.87
C LYS A 31 10.11 7.80 -8.77
N ASN A 32 9.84 9.08 -8.50
CA ASN A 32 10.53 9.90 -7.49
C ASN A 32 9.73 10.03 -6.19
N LEU A 33 8.69 9.20 -6.00
CA LEU A 33 7.82 9.26 -4.84
C LEU A 33 8.59 8.91 -3.56
N GLN A 34 8.52 9.79 -2.56
CA GLN A 34 9.20 9.69 -1.28
C GLN A 34 8.23 9.30 -0.16
N SER A 35 6.98 9.78 -0.20
CA SER A 35 6.00 9.57 0.86
C SER A 35 4.58 9.39 0.34
N ILE A 36 3.81 8.56 1.05
CA ILE A 36 2.37 8.38 0.84
C ILE A 36 1.66 8.64 2.16
N GLY A 37 0.71 9.57 2.15
CA GLY A 37 0.00 10.04 3.34
C GLY A 37 -1.01 9.05 3.90
N VAL A 38 -1.52 9.40 5.09
CA VAL A 38 -2.59 8.67 5.78
C VAL A 38 -3.82 8.58 4.89
N LEU A 39 -4.41 7.39 4.78
CA LEU A 39 -5.62 7.13 3.98
C LEU A 39 -5.54 7.52 2.49
N ALA A 40 -4.34 7.79 1.96
CA ALA A 40 -4.18 8.38 0.64
C ALA A 40 -4.85 7.58 -0.50
N LEU A 41 -4.88 6.24 -0.40
CA LEU A 41 -5.47 5.32 -1.38
C LEU A 41 -6.57 4.46 -0.74
N TYR A 42 -7.20 4.97 0.32
CA TYR A 42 -8.28 4.26 1.01
C TYR A 42 -9.49 4.13 0.09
N GLY A 43 -10.05 2.93 -0.05
CA GLY A 43 -11.29 2.75 -0.81
C GLY A 43 -11.17 3.00 -2.31
N ALA A 44 -9.94 3.03 -2.84
CA ALA A 44 -9.66 3.43 -4.21
C ALA A 44 -10.09 2.39 -5.28
N ASN A 45 -10.58 1.21 -4.89
CA ASN A 45 -10.90 0.07 -5.78
C ASN A 45 -9.70 -0.47 -6.59
N LEU A 46 -8.49 -0.32 -6.06
CA LEU A 46 -7.26 -0.74 -6.71
C LEU A 46 -7.19 -2.26 -6.88
N THR A 47 -6.55 -2.70 -7.96
CA THR A 47 -6.31 -4.13 -8.24
C THR A 47 -4.87 -4.57 -7.95
N GLU A 48 -3.91 -3.72 -8.31
CA GLU A 48 -2.48 -3.89 -8.03
C GLU A 48 -1.83 -2.54 -7.71
N VAL A 49 -0.82 -2.56 -6.85
CA VAL A 49 0.01 -1.39 -6.53
C VAL A 49 1.49 -1.75 -6.54
N GLN A 50 2.30 -0.98 -7.25
CA GLN A 50 3.75 -1.05 -7.20
C GLN A 50 4.28 0.23 -6.54
N ILE A 51 4.83 0.10 -5.34
CA ILE A 51 5.47 1.22 -4.64
C ILE A 51 6.85 1.46 -5.27
N PRO A 52 7.15 2.69 -5.72
CA PRO A 52 8.44 3.03 -6.33
C PRO A 52 9.61 2.90 -5.36
N GLU A 53 10.76 2.47 -5.89
CA GLU A 53 12.03 2.54 -5.17
C GLU A 53 12.32 3.98 -4.74
N GLY A 54 12.78 4.17 -3.50
CA GLY A 54 13.00 5.49 -2.92
C GLY A 54 11.87 5.99 -2.02
N THR A 55 10.66 5.41 -2.12
CA THR A 55 9.59 5.69 -1.16
C THR A 55 10.03 5.24 0.24
N LYS A 56 9.91 6.14 1.22
CA LYS A 56 10.34 5.96 2.60
C LYS A 56 9.19 5.68 3.54
N THR A 57 8.06 6.36 3.34
CA THR A 57 6.93 6.33 4.28
C THR A 57 5.62 5.99 3.59
N ILE A 58 4.85 5.11 4.24
CA ILE A 58 3.47 4.79 3.87
C ILE A 58 2.58 5.09 5.08
N GLY A 59 1.56 5.92 4.89
CA GLY A 59 0.66 6.35 5.96
C GLY A 59 -0.28 5.27 6.46
N GLU A 60 -0.85 5.52 7.64
CA GLU A 60 -1.86 4.65 8.25
C GLU A 60 -3.04 4.41 7.32
N SER A 61 -3.51 3.15 7.29
CA SER A 61 -4.65 2.68 6.51
C SER A 61 -4.63 3.04 5.01
N CYS A 62 -3.46 3.34 4.44
CA CYS A 62 -3.31 3.84 3.07
C CYS A 62 -3.98 2.94 2.03
N PHE A 63 -3.90 1.61 2.17
CA PHE A 63 -4.48 0.65 1.22
C PHE A 63 -5.74 -0.04 1.72
N THR A 64 -6.31 0.43 2.84
CA THR A 64 -7.50 -0.17 3.44
C THR A 64 -8.73 0.00 2.53
N ASN A 65 -9.68 -0.93 2.63
CA ASN A 65 -10.96 -0.91 1.90
C ASN A 65 -10.81 -1.01 0.36
N ASN A 66 -9.75 -1.63 -0.14
CA ASN A 66 -9.62 -2.00 -1.55
C ASN A 66 -9.95 -3.49 -1.74
N PRO A 67 -11.22 -3.88 -1.95
CA PRO A 67 -11.64 -5.28 -1.97
C PRO A 67 -11.06 -6.09 -3.15
N ASN A 68 -10.69 -5.39 -4.22
CA ASN A 68 -10.13 -5.97 -5.44
C ASN A 68 -8.59 -5.99 -5.45
N LEU A 69 -7.93 -5.46 -4.41
CA LEU A 69 -6.48 -5.39 -4.36
C LEU A 69 -5.90 -6.78 -4.08
N THR A 70 -5.24 -7.34 -5.10
CA THR A 70 -4.68 -8.71 -5.07
C THR A 70 -3.17 -8.73 -4.94
N LYS A 71 -2.48 -7.61 -5.22
CA LYS A 71 -1.02 -7.52 -5.18
C LYS A 71 -0.55 -6.13 -4.78
N ILE A 72 0.39 -6.09 -3.83
CA ILE A 72 1.16 -4.89 -3.52
C ILE A 72 2.64 -5.25 -3.48
N THR A 73 3.46 -4.47 -4.18
CA THR A 73 4.92 -4.60 -4.15
C THR A 73 5.49 -3.44 -3.34
N VAL A 74 6.18 -3.76 -2.24
CA VAL A 74 6.79 -2.77 -1.34
C VAL A 74 8.30 -2.94 -1.42
N PRO A 75 9.07 -1.92 -1.84
CA PRO A 75 10.52 -1.98 -1.94
C PRO A 75 11.18 -1.89 -0.56
N ASP A 76 12.44 -2.31 -0.49
CA ASP A 76 13.23 -2.27 0.76
C ASP A 76 13.54 -0.83 1.20
N SER A 77 13.33 0.17 0.33
CA SER A 77 13.50 1.57 0.66
C SER A 77 12.48 2.08 1.69
N VAL A 78 11.34 1.40 1.86
CA VAL A 78 10.29 1.79 2.80
C VAL A 78 10.72 1.46 4.22
N THR A 79 10.93 2.49 5.03
CA THR A 79 11.39 2.38 6.42
C THR A 79 10.27 2.56 7.44
N TYR A 80 9.10 3.06 7.01
CA TYR A 80 7.94 3.26 7.88
C TYR A 80 6.62 2.93 7.17
N ILE A 81 5.77 2.16 7.85
CA ILE A 81 4.39 1.88 7.45
C ILE A 81 3.48 2.13 8.66
N GLY A 82 2.53 3.04 8.50
CA GLY A 82 1.56 3.39 9.54
C GLY A 82 0.65 2.23 9.89
N ALA A 83 -0.05 2.35 11.03
CA ALA A 83 -0.98 1.34 11.50
C ALA A 83 -1.97 0.95 10.41
N GLN A 84 -2.26 -0.34 10.29
CA GLN A 84 -3.21 -0.86 9.30
C GLN A 84 -2.90 -0.54 7.83
N GLY A 85 -1.72 0.01 7.49
CA GLY A 85 -1.38 0.36 6.11
C GLY A 85 -1.50 -0.82 5.14
N LEU A 86 -1.33 -2.06 5.63
CA LEU A 86 -1.38 -3.32 4.88
C LEU A 86 -2.24 -4.43 5.55
N THR A 87 -3.12 -4.13 6.52
CA THR A 87 -3.80 -5.18 7.31
C THR A 87 -5.07 -5.77 6.68
N ARG A 88 -5.68 -5.09 5.69
CA ARG A 88 -6.95 -5.53 5.07
C ARG A 88 -6.88 -5.82 3.57
N ILE A 89 -5.67 -5.98 3.06
CA ILE A 89 -5.42 -6.52 1.73
C ILE A 89 -5.75 -8.04 1.76
N ARG A 90 -6.45 -8.57 0.75
CA ARG A 90 -7.05 -9.93 0.78
C ARG A 90 -6.05 -11.04 1.15
N ASN A 91 -6.52 -12.01 1.95
CA ASN A 91 -5.82 -13.28 2.20
C ASN A 91 -5.49 -13.98 0.87
N GLY A 92 -4.21 -14.30 0.64
CA GLY A 92 -3.71 -14.94 -0.59
C GLY A 92 -2.59 -14.20 -1.32
N MET A 93 -2.14 -13.05 -0.83
CA MET A 93 -1.02 -12.34 -1.45
C MET A 93 0.30 -13.09 -1.32
N ARG A 94 1.02 -13.13 -2.45
CA ARG A 94 2.46 -13.34 -2.46
C ARG A 94 3.13 -12.04 -1.99
N HIS A 95 3.47 -11.97 -0.70
CA HIS A 95 4.34 -10.90 -0.20
C HIS A 95 5.77 -11.20 -0.64
N SER A 96 6.30 -10.41 -1.57
CA SER A 96 7.74 -10.40 -1.89
C SER A 96 8.37 -9.13 -1.30
N ALA A 97 8.49 -9.08 0.02
CA ALA A 97 9.36 -8.11 0.68
C ALA A 97 10.75 -8.74 0.80
N LYS A 98 11.80 -8.10 0.26
CA LYS A 98 13.13 -8.73 0.21
C LYS A 98 13.96 -8.54 1.48
N ARG A 99 13.68 -7.54 2.31
CA ARG A 99 13.96 -7.46 3.77
C ARG A 99 13.72 -6.01 4.17
N ALA A 100 12.55 -5.70 4.71
CA ALA A 100 12.32 -4.44 5.41
C ALA A 100 11.92 -4.77 6.85
N ILE A 101 12.71 -4.24 7.79
CA ILE A 101 12.73 -4.60 9.20
C ILE A 101 11.51 -3.97 9.89
N PHE A 102 11.01 -4.73 10.85
CA PHE A 102 9.80 -4.55 11.63
C PHE A 102 9.75 -3.23 12.42
N SER A 103 8.76 -2.38 12.14
CA SER A 103 8.04 -1.64 13.18
C SER A 103 6.60 -2.16 13.19
N PHE A 104 6.38 -3.22 13.98
CA PHE A 104 5.08 -3.88 14.07
C PHE A 104 4.28 -3.27 15.21
N SER A 105 3.26 -2.46 14.88
CA SER A 105 2.08 -2.44 15.74
C SER A 105 1.41 -3.82 15.62
N ALA A 106 1.18 -4.47 16.75
CA ALA A 106 1.00 -5.91 16.96
C ALA A 106 -0.15 -6.61 16.19
N THR A 107 -0.86 -5.93 15.30
CA THR A 107 -2.06 -6.44 14.64
C THR A 107 -1.77 -7.12 13.30
N VAL A 108 -0.65 -6.80 12.61
CA VAL A 108 -0.44 -7.23 11.21
C VAL A 108 -0.01 -8.70 11.06
N PHE A 109 0.52 -9.34 12.10
CA PHE A 109 0.90 -10.77 12.04
C PHE A 109 -0.17 -11.75 12.51
N TYR A 110 -1.22 -11.30 13.22
CA TYR A 110 -2.12 -12.25 13.88
C TYR A 110 -3.04 -13.00 12.90
N THR A 111 -3.36 -12.42 11.75
CA THR A 111 -4.26 -13.04 10.76
C THR A 111 -3.54 -13.86 9.69
N SER A 112 -2.31 -13.50 9.32
CA SER A 112 -1.61 -14.16 8.19
C SER A 112 -0.70 -15.31 8.62
N ILE A 113 -0.16 -15.32 9.86
CA ILE A 113 0.63 -16.47 10.37
C ILE A 113 -0.25 -17.52 11.06
N SER A 114 -1.36 -17.14 11.70
CA SER A 114 -2.27 -18.12 12.32
C SER A 114 -2.91 -19.07 11.29
N ALA A 115 -3.08 -18.61 10.05
CA ALA A 115 -3.53 -19.43 8.93
C ALA A 115 -2.42 -20.34 8.36
N ALA A 116 -1.17 -19.88 8.34
CA ALA A 116 -0.04 -20.64 7.77
C ALA A 116 0.52 -21.73 8.70
N LYS A 117 0.17 -21.73 10.00
CA LYS A 117 0.55 -22.79 10.95
C LYS A 117 -0.55 -23.84 11.20
N ARG A 118 -1.69 -23.74 10.51
CA ARG A 118 -2.75 -24.77 10.54
C ARG A 118 -2.89 -25.41 9.17
N LYS A 119 -1.86 -26.13 8.73
CA LYS A 119 -1.92 -27.30 7.84
C LYS A 119 -0.56 -27.96 7.77
#